data_AF-B0C1B2-F1
#
_entry.id   AF-B0C1B2-F1
#
_cell.length_a   1.000
_cell.length_b   1.000
_cell.length_c   1.000
_cell.angle_alpha   90.00
_cell.angle_beta   90.00
_cell.angle_gamma   90.00
#
_symmetry.space_group_name_H-M   'P 1'
#
loop_
_entity.id
_entity.type
_entity.pdbx_description
1 polymer ?
#
loop_
_entity_poly.entity_id
_entity_poly.type
_entity_poly.pdbx_seq_one_letter_code
_entity_poly.pdbx_strand_id
1 'polypeptide(L)'
;MIDAIGELNPWLLAALLNTGLGLVGWKLVSKLLTPTGLVHAWILGVIVWGVLGWPGYGVVLFYFLAGSAVTKIGMAEKEAAGIAEKRSGARGPENVWGSAASSTLCALATLVVPLPYRPLLCLGYVSGFSTKLSDTTASEIGKAYGNRTFLITTLRLVPRGTEGAVSLEGTVAGMLASVVIALLAWAVGLIDWIGVVWCVIAAFIATNLESVIGATVQSQFKWLTNEVVNGINTLIGSVAAMGMALAWAGLLVR
;
A
#
# COMPACT_ATOMS: atom_id res chain seq x y z
N MET A 1 2.97 3.14 -30.86
CA MET A 1 4.16 2.47 -30.24
C MET A 1 3.78 1.68 -28.99
N ILE A 2 2.87 2.18 -28.14
CA ILE A 2 2.31 1.41 -27.01
C ILE A 2 1.38 0.29 -27.51
N ASP A 3 0.59 0.52 -28.57
CA ASP A 3 -0.31 -0.52 -29.12
C ASP A 3 0.43 -1.71 -29.75
N ALA A 4 1.66 -1.51 -30.26
CA ALA A 4 2.50 -2.57 -30.82
C ALA A 4 3.07 -3.53 -29.75
N ILE A 5 3.03 -3.13 -28.48
CA ILE A 5 3.40 -3.97 -27.34
C ILE A 5 2.23 -4.89 -26.93
N GLY A 6 1.01 -4.60 -27.41
CA GLY A 6 -0.21 -5.39 -27.14
C GLY A 6 -0.30 -6.72 -27.90
N GLU A 7 0.54 -6.95 -28.91
CA GLU A 7 0.60 -8.23 -29.65
C GLU A 7 1.48 -9.29 -28.95
N LEU A 8 2.29 -8.89 -27.98
CA LEU A 8 3.07 -9.82 -27.14
C LEU A 8 2.18 -10.39 -26.04
N ASN A 9 2.37 -11.69 -25.72
CA ASN A 9 1.70 -12.31 -24.59
C ASN A 9 1.94 -11.45 -23.32
N PRO A 10 0.88 -10.92 -22.67
CA PRO A 10 1.02 -9.94 -21.59
C PRO A 10 1.82 -10.49 -20.41
N TRP A 11 1.80 -11.80 -20.19
CA TRP A 11 2.58 -12.49 -19.17
C TRP A 11 4.07 -12.55 -19.53
N LEU A 12 4.40 -12.80 -20.80
CA LEU A 12 5.78 -12.79 -21.27
C LEU A 12 6.36 -11.39 -21.23
N LEU A 13 5.60 -10.39 -21.68
CA LEU A 13 6.00 -8.99 -21.58
C LEU A 13 6.24 -8.59 -20.13
N ALA A 14 5.34 -8.97 -19.22
CA ALA A 14 5.52 -8.70 -17.80
C ALA A 14 6.80 -9.34 -17.25
N ALA A 15 7.06 -10.60 -17.60
CA ALA A 15 8.26 -11.31 -17.17
C ALA A 15 9.53 -10.61 -17.68
N LEU A 16 9.56 -10.23 -18.96
CA LEU A 16 10.68 -9.51 -19.58
C LEU A 16 10.88 -8.12 -18.95
N LEU A 17 9.81 -7.36 -18.76
CA LEU A 17 9.85 -6.03 -18.16
C LEU A 17 10.36 -6.08 -16.72
N ASN A 18 9.82 -6.97 -15.88
CA ASN A 18 10.25 -7.09 -14.49
C ASN A 18 11.70 -7.60 -14.39
N THR A 19 12.12 -8.48 -15.31
CA THR A 19 13.52 -8.93 -15.40
C THR A 19 14.43 -7.78 -15.81
N GLY A 20 14.06 -7.02 -16.84
CA GLY A 20 14.82 -5.85 -17.31
C GLY A 20 14.96 -4.77 -16.23
N LEU A 21 13.86 -4.43 -15.54
CA LEU A 21 13.88 -3.48 -14.42
C LEU A 21 14.75 -3.98 -13.25
N GLY A 22 14.70 -5.27 -12.93
CA GLY A 22 15.55 -5.87 -11.90
C GLY A 22 17.04 -5.78 -12.25
N LEU A 23 17.40 -6.00 -13.51
CA LEU A 23 18.78 -5.93 -14.00
C LEU A 23 19.30 -4.49 -14.08
N VAL A 24 18.56 -3.60 -14.75
CA VAL A 24 18.94 -2.18 -14.90
C VAL A 24 18.96 -1.47 -13.55
N GLY A 25 17.96 -1.77 -12.70
CA GLY A 25 17.80 -1.19 -11.37
C GLY A 25 18.60 -1.89 -10.27
N TRP A 26 19.44 -2.89 -10.57
CA TRP A 26 20.02 -3.80 -9.57
C TRP A 26 20.63 -3.08 -8.36
N LYS A 27 21.45 -2.05 -8.58
CA LYS A 27 22.09 -1.26 -7.50
C LYS A 27 21.09 -0.54 -6.59
N LEU A 28 19.97 -0.10 -7.14
CA LEU A 28 18.90 0.54 -6.38
C LEU A 28 18.05 -0.51 -5.68
N VAL A 29 17.59 -1.51 -6.42
CA VAL A 29 16.65 -2.52 -5.94
C VAL A 29 17.28 -3.42 -4.87
N SER A 30 18.57 -3.75 -4.97
CA SER A 30 19.30 -4.49 -3.93
C SER A 30 19.39 -3.75 -2.59
N LYS A 31 19.17 -2.43 -2.57
CA LYS A 31 19.06 -1.63 -1.33
C LYS A 31 17.63 -1.52 -0.82
N LEU A 32 16.63 -1.89 -1.63
CA LEU A 32 15.19 -1.76 -1.32
C LEU A 32 14.53 -3.11 -1.03
N LEU A 33 15.05 -4.19 -1.57
CA LEU A 33 14.53 -5.54 -1.45
C LEU A 33 15.65 -6.50 -1.05
N THR A 34 15.32 -7.49 -0.23
CA THR A 34 16.18 -8.65 -0.03
C THR A 34 16.22 -9.49 -1.32
N PRO A 35 17.20 -10.40 -1.52
CA PRO A 35 17.23 -11.27 -2.70
C PRO A 35 15.93 -12.08 -2.89
N THR A 36 15.36 -12.60 -1.79
CA THR A 36 14.07 -13.30 -1.83
C THR A 36 12.90 -12.33 -2.04
N GLY A 37 12.96 -11.13 -1.46
CA GLY A 37 12.00 -10.06 -1.68
C GLY A 37 11.93 -9.62 -3.15
N LEU A 38 13.07 -9.60 -3.86
CA LEU A 38 13.12 -9.32 -5.29
C LEU A 38 12.33 -10.35 -6.11
N VAL A 39 12.51 -11.64 -5.81
CA VAL A 39 11.75 -12.71 -6.49
C VAL A 39 10.25 -12.54 -6.25
N HIS A 40 9.84 -12.20 -5.02
CA HIS A 40 8.43 -12.04 -4.67
C HIS A 40 7.84 -10.76 -5.29
N ALA A 41 8.60 -9.67 -5.35
CA ALA A 41 8.21 -8.45 -6.05
C ALA A 41 8.11 -8.67 -7.56
N TRP A 42 9.00 -9.49 -8.14
CA TRP A 42 8.93 -9.90 -9.54
C TRP A 42 7.65 -10.70 -9.82
N ILE A 43 7.34 -11.70 -8.99
CA ILE A 43 6.10 -12.50 -9.10
C ILE A 43 4.87 -11.58 -9.02
N LEU A 44 4.83 -10.71 -8.01
CA LEU A 44 3.75 -9.73 -7.84
C LEU A 44 3.61 -8.84 -9.09
N GLY A 45 4.72 -8.31 -9.61
CA GLY A 45 4.75 -7.48 -10.80
C GLY A 45 4.22 -8.19 -12.04
N VAL A 46 4.59 -9.46 -12.23
CA VAL A 46 4.09 -10.30 -13.32
C VAL A 46 2.58 -10.53 -13.20
N ILE A 47 2.10 -10.85 -12.00
CA ILE A 47 0.67 -11.06 -11.73
C ILE A 47 -0.12 -9.77 -12.03
N VAL A 48 0.29 -8.63 -11.46
CA VAL A 48 -0.45 -7.38 -11.62
C VAL A 48 -0.46 -6.93 -13.08
N TRP A 49 0.67 -7.01 -13.79
CA TRP A 49 0.71 -6.66 -15.20
C TRP A 49 -0.15 -7.60 -16.05
N GLY A 50 -0.07 -8.91 -15.82
CA GLY A 50 -0.87 -9.90 -16.56
C GLY A 50 -2.37 -9.73 -16.38
N VAL A 51 -2.82 -9.23 -15.21
CA VAL A 51 -4.23 -9.11 -14.86
C VAL A 51 -4.81 -7.72 -15.13
N LEU A 52 -4.10 -6.66 -14.72
CA LEU A 52 -4.56 -5.27 -14.78
C LEU A 52 -3.77 -4.41 -15.77
N GLY A 53 -2.82 -5.00 -16.49
CA GLY A 53 -1.99 -4.30 -17.47
C GLY A 53 -1.06 -3.26 -16.85
N TRP A 54 -0.59 -2.35 -17.71
CA TRP A 54 0.25 -1.22 -17.29
C TRP A 54 -0.42 -0.29 -16.27
N PRO A 55 -1.75 -0.04 -16.26
CA PRO A 55 -2.38 0.80 -15.24
C PRO A 55 -2.21 0.23 -13.83
N GLY A 56 -2.53 -1.06 -13.66
CA GLY A 56 -2.32 -1.76 -12.39
C GLY A 56 -0.85 -1.76 -12.00
N TYR A 57 0.03 -2.14 -12.93
CA TYR A 57 1.46 -2.18 -12.66
C TYR A 57 2.02 -0.82 -12.23
N GLY A 58 1.58 0.27 -12.86
CA GLY A 58 1.97 1.63 -12.51
C GLY A 58 1.64 2.00 -11.07
N VAL A 59 0.46 1.60 -10.57
CA VAL A 59 0.04 1.86 -9.18
C VAL A 59 0.92 1.11 -8.18
N VAL A 60 1.14 -0.20 -8.36
CA VAL A 60 1.99 -0.97 -7.43
C VAL A 60 3.46 -0.56 -7.50
N LEU A 61 3.97 -0.20 -8.70
CA LEU A 61 5.32 0.30 -8.86
C LEU A 61 5.50 1.65 -8.15
N PHE A 62 4.53 2.56 -8.33
CA PHE A 62 4.55 3.84 -7.62
C PHE A 62 4.50 3.64 -6.11
N TYR A 63 3.60 2.79 -5.60
CA TYR A 63 3.58 2.42 -4.18
C TYR A 63 4.94 1.93 -3.69
N PHE A 64 5.57 1.01 -4.43
CA PHE A 64 6.87 0.47 -4.05
C PHE A 64 7.93 1.57 -3.96
N LEU A 65 8.07 2.40 -5.01
CA LEU A 65 9.07 3.45 -5.06
C LEU A 65 8.82 4.55 -4.02
N ALA A 66 7.58 5.05 -3.91
CA ALA A 66 7.21 6.09 -2.97
C ALA A 66 7.35 5.60 -1.52
N GLY A 67 6.82 4.41 -1.21
CA GLY A 67 6.95 3.80 0.12
C GLY A 67 8.41 3.56 0.51
N SER A 68 9.24 3.08 -0.42
CA SER A 68 10.68 2.91 -0.19
C SER A 68 11.45 4.22 -0.07
N ALA A 69 10.99 5.30 -0.70
CA ALA A 69 11.60 6.61 -0.54
C ALA A 69 11.27 7.19 0.84
N VAL A 70 10.02 7.06 1.28
CA VAL A 70 9.55 7.59 2.57
C VAL A 70 10.22 6.88 3.76
N THR A 71 10.47 5.57 3.69
CA THR A 71 11.21 4.87 4.75
C THR A 71 12.64 5.37 4.92
N LYS A 72 13.22 6.05 3.92
CA LYS A 72 14.56 6.64 4.00
C LYS A 72 14.59 8.05 4.58
N ILE A 73 13.44 8.69 4.74
CA ILE A 73 13.35 10.03 5.32
C ILE A 73 13.70 9.96 6.81
N GLY A 74 14.65 10.79 7.26
CA GLY A 74 15.09 10.84 8.65
C GLY A 74 15.73 9.54 9.14
N MET A 75 16.37 8.76 8.25
CA MET A 75 16.89 7.43 8.61
C MET A 75 17.94 7.50 9.72
N ALA A 76 18.84 8.48 9.69
CA ALA A 76 19.89 8.63 10.70
C ALA A 76 19.30 8.90 12.10
N GLU A 77 18.28 9.75 12.18
CA GLU A 77 17.57 10.08 13.41
C GLU A 77 16.77 8.88 13.94
N LYS A 78 16.11 8.14 13.04
CA LYS A 78 15.36 6.94 13.40
C LYS A 78 16.26 5.80 13.87
N GLU A 79 17.43 5.63 13.26
CA GLU A 79 18.44 4.63 13.66
C GLU A 79 19.04 4.99 15.01
N ALA A 80 19.39 6.26 15.24
CA ALA A 80 19.88 6.74 16.53
C ALA A 80 18.85 6.58 17.66
N ALA A 81 17.55 6.66 17.33
CA ALA A 81 16.46 6.45 18.28
C ALA A 81 15.99 4.99 18.41
N GLY A 82 16.55 4.04 17.64
CA GLY A 82 16.15 2.63 17.67
C GLY A 82 14.75 2.33 17.14
N ILE A 83 14.16 3.27 16.38
CA ILE A 83 12.79 3.18 15.82
C ILE A 83 12.78 3.01 14.30
N ALA A 84 13.96 2.83 13.69
CA ALA A 84 14.11 2.63 12.25
C ALA A 84 13.47 1.32 11.77
N GLU A 85 13.02 1.35 10.53
CA GLU A 85 12.55 0.18 9.79
C GLU A 85 13.61 -0.92 9.74
N LYS A 86 13.16 -2.18 9.76
CA LYS A 86 14.07 -3.34 9.80
C LYS A 86 14.89 -3.38 8.52
N ARG A 87 16.12 -3.93 8.61
CA ARG A 87 17.02 -4.10 7.46
C ARG A 87 17.29 -2.77 6.71
N SER A 88 17.34 -1.64 7.43
CA SER A 88 17.48 -0.30 6.85
C SER A 88 16.43 0.00 5.76
N GLY A 89 15.22 -0.53 5.93
CA GLY A 89 14.11 -0.38 4.99
C GLY A 89 14.07 -1.38 3.83
N ALA A 90 14.96 -2.38 3.80
CA ALA A 90 14.92 -3.43 2.79
C ALA A 90 13.76 -4.42 3.05
N ARG A 91 12.89 -4.57 2.05
CA ARG A 91 11.65 -5.36 2.12
C ARG A 91 11.89 -6.83 1.74
N GLY A 92 11.43 -7.74 2.58
CA GLY A 92 11.41 -9.18 2.32
C GLY A 92 10.07 -9.68 1.74
N PRO A 93 9.95 -10.99 1.45
CA PRO A 93 8.70 -11.63 1.04
C PRO A 93 7.48 -11.25 1.90
N GLU A 94 7.67 -11.24 3.21
CA GLU A 94 6.66 -10.90 4.21
C GLU A 94 6.16 -9.46 4.07
N ASN A 95 7.05 -8.50 3.75
CA ASN A 95 6.66 -7.12 3.50
C ASN A 95 5.89 -6.98 2.18
N VAL A 96 6.34 -7.69 1.13
CA VAL A 96 5.71 -7.65 -0.18
C VAL A 96 4.27 -8.15 -0.08
N TRP A 97 4.06 -9.34 0.47
CA TRP A 97 2.73 -9.93 0.55
C TRP A 97 1.87 -9.35 1.67
N GLY A 98 2.47 -8.97 2.81
CA GLY A 98 1.76 -8.23 3.85
C GLY A 98 1.21 -6.88 3.35
N SER A 99 1.87 -6.27 2.37
CA SER A 99 1.39 -5.03 1.74
C SER A 99 0.44 -5.23 0.56
N ALA A 100 0.61 -6.30 -0.20
CA ALA A 100 -0.01 -6.41 -1.52
C ALA A 100 -1.03 -7.55 -1.65
N ALA A 101 -1.12 -8.50 -0.72
CA ALA A 101 -1.97 -9.68 -0.87
C ALA A 101 -3.44 -9.30 -1.10
N SER A 102 -4.02 -8.44 -0.27
CA SER A 102 -5.41 -8.00 -0.37
C SER A 102 -5.71 -7.32 -1.72
N SER A 103 -4.84 -6.40 -2.15
CA SER A 103 -4.96 -5.77 -3.47
C SER A 103 -4.81 -6.78 -4.60
N THR A 104 -3.85 -7.69 -4.50
CA THR A 104 -3.60 -8.73 -5.52
C THR A 104 -4.78 -9.68 -5.65
N LEU A 105 -5.43 -10.03 -4.55
CA LEU A 105 -6.68 -10.82 -4.57
C LEU A 105 -7.80 -10.06 -5.28
N CYS A 106 -7.94 -8.74 -5.03
CA CYS A 106 -8.90 -7.92 -5.77
C CYS A 106 -8.59 -7.90 -7.27
N ALA A 107 -7.32 -7.75 -7.66
CA ALA A 107 -6.90 -7.83 -9.06
C ALA A 107 -7.25 -9.20 -9.66
N LEU A 108 -6.81 -10.30 -9.05
CA LEU A 108 -7.05 -11.66 -9.54
C LEU A 108 -8.54 -11.97 -9.70
N ALA A 109 -9.38 -11.48 -8.78
CA ALA A 109 -10.82 -11.67 -8.85
C ALA A 109 -11.43 -11.06 -10.14
N THR A 110 -10.80 -10.04 -10.75
CA THR A 110 -11.29 -9.44 -12.01
C THR A 110 -11.28 -10.43 -13.19
N LEU A 111 -10.47 -11.50 -13.11
CA LEU A 111 -10.42 -12.53 -14.16
C LEU A 111 -11.69 -13.38 -14.20
N VAL A 112 -12.35 -13.57 -13.07
CA VAL A 112 -13.52 -14.46 -12.94
C VAL A 112 -14.81 -13.70 -12.70
N VAL A 113 -14.73 -12.43 -12.28
CA VAL A 113 -15.90 -11.60 -11.99
C VAL A 113 -16.40 -10.87 -13.27
N PRO A 114 -17.73 -10.82 -13.51
CA PRO A 114 -18.31 -10.14 -14.66
C PRO A 114 -17.97 -8.64 -14.72
N LEU A 115 -17.90 -8.09 -15.94
CA LEU A 115 -17.52 -6.71 -16.22
C LEU A 115 -18.19 -5.65 -15.32
N PRO A 116 -19.50 -5.69 -15.03
CA PRO A 116 -20.16 -4.67 -14.20
C PRO A 116 -19.58 -4.54 -12.78
N TYR A 117 -18.99 -5.60 -12.24
CA TYR A 117 -18.43 -5.63 -10.88
C TYR A 117 -16.91 -5.46 -10.85
N ARG A 118 -16.22 -5.50 -11.99
CA ARG A 118 -14.76 -5.31 -12.05
C ARG A 118 -14.30 -3.93 -11.56
N PRO A 119 -15.00 -2.80 -11.83
CA PRO A 119 -14.61 -1.51 -11.27
C PRO A 119 -14.56 -1.49 -9.75
N LEU A 120 -15.44 -2.23 -9.07
CA LEU A 120 -15.43 -2.37 -7.62
C LEU A 120 -14.15 -3.08 -7.14
N LEU A 121 -13.72 -4.12 -7.85
CA LEU A 121 -12.47 -4.83 -7.55
C LEU A 121 -11.24 -3.97 -7.85
N CYS A 122 -11.25 -3.18 -8.92
CA CYS A 122 -10.21 -2.19 -9.18
C CYS A 122 -10.14 -1.15 -8.06
N LEU A 123 -11.29 -0.69 -7.55
CA LEU A 123 -11.35 0.19 -6.38
C LEU A 123 -10.74 -0.48 -5.13
N GLY A 124 -11.06 -1.76 -4.88
CA GLY A 124 -10.44 -2.54 -3.80
C GLY A 124 -8.93 -2.66 -3.94
N TYR A 125 -8.43 -2.92 -5.16
CA TYR A 125 -7.01 -2.97 -5.49
C TYR A 125 -6.29 -1.64 -5.18
N VAL A 126 -6.84 -0.52 -5.68
CA VAL A 126 -6.26 0.81 -5.50
C VAL A 126 -6.34 1.24 -4.03
N SER A 127 -7.46 0.98 -3.37
CA SER A 127 -7.65 1.35 -1.96
C SER A 127 -6.67 0.62 -1.05
N GLY A 128 -6.40 -0.67 -1.28
CA GLY A 128 -5.41 -1.41 -0.49
C GLY A 128 -4.00 -0.79 -0.58
N PHE A 129 -3.57 -0.37 -1.77
CA PHE A 129 -2.30 0.34 -1.93
C PHE A 129 -2.33 1.78 -1.39
N SER A 130 -3.47 2.46 -1.49
CA SER A 130 -3.69 3.79 -0.89
C SER A 130 -3.56 3.75 0.62
N THR A 131 -4.19 2.76 1.25
CA THR A 131 -4.07 2.47 2.68
C THR A 131 -2.64 2.16 3.07
N LYS A 132 -1.95 1.26 2.35
CA LYS A 132 -0.59 0.91 2.73
C LYS A 132 0.40 2.06 2.59
N LEU A 133 0.25 2.87 1.54
CA LEU A 133 1.10 4.04 1.35
C LEU A 133 0.81 5.12 2.41
N SER A 134 -0.46 5.34 2.75
CA SER A 134 -0.88 6.24 3.84
C SER A 134 -0.26 5.82 5.17
N ASP A 135 -0.42 4.55 5.52
CA ASP A 135 0.11 3.93 6.74
C ASP A 135 1.64 4.04 6.85
N THR A 136 2.34 3.66 5.78
CA THR A 136 3.81 3.77 5.71
C THR A 136 4.24 5.23 5.83
N THR A 137 3.55 6.14 5.16
CA THR A 137 3.93 7.55 5.20
C THR A 137 3.64 8.18 6.55
N ALA A 138 2.50 7.87 7.16
CA ALA A 138 2.13 8.38 8.46
C ALA A 138 3.10 7.94 9.56
N SER A 139 3.45 6.65 9.57
CA SER A 139 4.38 6.09 10.55
C SER A 139 5.80 6.63 10.36
N GLU A 140 6.32 6.67 9.14
CA GLU A 140 7.70 7.10 8.89
C GLU A 140 7.90 8.62 9.07
N ILE A 141 6.95 9.44 8.62
CA ILE A 141 6.97 10.89 8.88
C ILE A 141 6.74 11.18 10.35
N GLY A 142 5.83 10.46 11.02
CA GLY A 142 5.60 10.59 12.45
C GLY A 142 6.84 10.23 13.29
N LYS A 143 7.58 9.18 12.91
CA LYS A 143 8.85 8.83 13.56
C LYS A 143 9.94 9.89 13.31
N ALA A 144 10.03 10.42 12.10
CA ALA A 144 11.07 11.40 11.74
C ALA A 144 10.80 12.78 12.37
N TYR A 145 9.57 13.29 12.26
CA TYR A 145 9.24 14.70 12.52
C TYR A 145 8.09 14.92 13.52
N GLY A 146 7.49 13.86 14.08
CA GLY A 146 6.39 14.02 15.03
C GLY A 146 6.84 14.73 16.30
N ASN A 147 6.36 15.96 16.51
CA ASN A 147 6.67 16.73 17.72
C ASN A 147 5.85 16.26 18.93
N ARG A 148 4.59 15.88 18.71
CA ARG A 148 3.67 15.37 19.73
C ARG A 148 2.98 14.12 19.20
N THR A 149 3.34 12.99 19.77
CA THR A 149 2.76 11.68 19.48
C THR A 149 1.82 11.25 20.60
N PHE A 150 0.65 10.75 20.23
CA PHE A 150 -0.41 10.33 21.14
C PHE A 150 -0.76 8.87 20.92
N LEU A 151 -1.02 8.12 21.99
CA LEU A 151 -1.56 6.77 21.85
C LEU A 151 -3.02 6.86 21.41
N ILE A 152 -3.38 6.25 20.29
CA ILE A 152 -4.71 6.43 19.68
C ILE A 152 -5.89 6.05 20.60
N THR A 153 -5.68 5.11 21.53
CA THR A 153 -6.72 4.62 22.44
C THR A 153 -6.97 5.52 23.65
N THR A 154 -5.96 6.25 24.12
CA THR A 154 -6.04 7.03 25.37
C THR A 154 -5.79 8.52 25.18
N LEU A 155 -5.31 8.91 23.99
CA LEU A 155 -4.87 10.27 23.67
C LEU A 155 -3.81 10.82 24.63
N ARG A 156 -3.07 9.94 25.32
CA ARG A 156 -1.94 10.32 26.16
C ARG A 156 -0.69 10.48 25.32
N LEU A 157 0.17 11.42 25.71
CA LEU A 157 1.49 11.60 25.12
C LEU A 157 2.33 10.34 25.32
N VAL A 158 2.91 9.85 24.23
CA VAL A 158 3.81 8.70 24.21
C VAL A 158 5.03 9.01 23.34
N PRO A 159 6.18 8.35 23.55
CA PRO A 159 7.33 8.52 22.68
C PRO A 159 7.02 8.18 21.21
N ARG A 160 7.63 8.89 20.27
CA ARG A 160 7.56 8.55 18.84
C ARG A 160 8.08 7.14 18.57
N GLY A 161 7.44 6.44 17.63
CA GLY A 161 7.74 5.04 17.32
C GLY A 161 7.12 4.03 18.29
N THR A 162 6.34 4.48 19.28
CA THR A 162 5.48 3.58 20.07
C THR A 162 4.40 2.96 19.18
N GLU A 163 4.16 1.65 19.30
CA GLU A 163 3.11 0.96 18.55
C GLU A 163 1.73 1.58 18.84
N GLY A 164 0.99 1.91 17.78
CA GLY A 164 -0.30 2.61 17.86
C GLY A 164 -0.22 4.11 18.22
N ALA A 165 0.97 4.70 18.19
CA ALA A 165 1.12 6.15 18.33
C ALA A 165 0.82 6.89 17.03
N VAL A 166 0.05 7.98 17.14
CA VAL A 166 -0.30 8.87 16.03
C VAL A 166 0.23 10.28 16.29
N SER A 167 0.61 10.98 15.22
CA SER A 167 1.02 12.39 15.25
C SER A 167 0.29 13.16 14.16
N LEU A 168 0.11 14.47 14.35
CA LEU A 168 -0.52 15.31 13.34
C LEU A 168 0.28 15.32 12.03
N GLU A 169 1.60 15.44 12.13
CA GLU A 169 2.52 15.45 10.99
C GLU A 169 2.41 14.14 10.19
N GLY A 170 2.41 12.99 10.89
CA GLY A 170 2.19 11.69 10.29
C GLY A 170 0.82 11.58 9.62
N THR A 171 -0.27 11.91 10.32
CA THR A 171 -1.62 11.80 9.79
C THR A 171 -1.83 12.65 8.53
N VAL A 172 -1.35 13.90 8.52
CA VAL A 172 -1.43 14.77 7.34
C VAL A 172 -0.62 14.19 6.17
N ALA A 173 0.61 13.73 6.43
CA ALA A 173 1.44 13.15 5.38
C ALA A 173 0.85 11.85 4.82
N GLY A 174 0.25 11.00 5.66
CA GLY A 174 -0.47 9.79 5.24
C GLY A 174 -1.66 10.09 4.34
N MET A 175 -2.50 11.07 4.71
CA MET A 175 -3.62 11.51 3.88
C MET A 175 -3.17 12.08 2.53
N LEU A 176 -2.09 12.88 2.51
CA LEU A 176 -1.54 13.37 1.24
C LEU A 176 -1.03 12.22 0.37
N ALA A 177 -0.41 11.21 0.97
CA ALA A 177 0.09 10.06 0.24
C ALA A 177 -1.04 9.21 -0.37
N SER A 178 -2.16 9.01 0.34
CA SER A 178 -3.33 8.32 -0.22
C SER A 178 -3.97 9.09 -1.37
N VAL A 179 -4.07 10.43 -1.26
CA VAL A 179 -4.55 11.29 -2.35
C VAL A 179 -3.68 11.12 -3.60
N VAL A 180 -2.35 11.18 -3.46
CA VAL A 180 -1.43 11.10 -4.61
C VAL A 180 -1.56 9.78 -5.37
N ILE A 181 -1.57 8.63 -4.67
CA ILE A 181 -1.68 7.33 -5.34
C ILE A 181 -3.09 7.08 -5.90
N ALA A 182 -4.13 7.58 -5.25
CA ALA A 182 -5.50 7.50 -5.77
C ALA A 182 -5.68 8.37 -7.04
N LEU A 183 -5.11 9.58 -7.06
CA LEU A 183 -5.09 10.44 -8.26
C LEU A 183 -4.29 9.80 -9.40
N LEU A 184 -3.16 9.14 -9.10
CA LEU A 184 -2.43 8.36 -10.09
C LEU A 184 -3.32 7.26 -10.68
N ALA A 185 -4.01 6.50 -9.84
CA ALA A 185 -4.91 5.43 -10.27
C ALA A 185 -6.07 5.93 -11.13
N TRP A 186 -6.63 7.10 -10.79
CA TRP A 186 -7.62 7.80 -11.60
C TRP A 186 -7.03 8.22 -12.96
N ALA A 187 -5.84 8.82 -12.98
CA ALA A 187 -5.17 9.28 -14.19
C ALA A 187 -4.84 8.14 -15.16
N VAL A 188 -4.54 6.94 -14.66
CA VAL A 188 -4.33 5.74 -15.49
C VAL A 188 -5.62 4.98 -15.81
N GLY A 189 -6.78 5.47 -15.37
CA GLY A 189 -8.09 4.93 -15.72
C GLY A 189 -8.52 3.68 -14.94
N LEU A 190 -7.95 3.39 -13.78
CA LEU A 190 -8.35 2.25 -12.94
C LEU A 190 -9.60 2.51 -12.11
N ILE A 191 -9.80 3.76 -11.70
CA ILE A 191 -10.91 4.21 -10.87
C ILE A 191 -11.47 5.53 -11.39
N ASP A 192 -12.71 5.84 -11.04
CA ASP A 192 -13.33 7.13 -11.32
C ASP A 192 -12.99 8.17 -10.23
N TRP A 193 -13.45 9.41 -10.43
CA TRP A 193 -13.19 10.50 -9.47
C TRP A 193 -13.80 10.23 -8.10
N ILE A 194 -14.97 9.59 -8.06
CA ILE A 194 -15.62 9.20 -6.80
C ILE A 194 -14.78 8.13 -6.07
N GLY A 195 -14.18 7.20 -6.82
CA GLY A 195 -13.23 6.21 -6.30
C GLY A 195 -12.04 6.82 -5.57
N VAL A 196 -11.55 7.99 -6.03
CA VAL A 196 -10.48 8.72 -5.32
C VAL A 196 -10.92 9.10 -3.90
N VAL A 197 -12.14 9.61 -3.76
CA VAL A 197 -12.73 9.96 -2.46
C VAL A 197 -12.83 8.74 -1.56
N TRP A 198 -13.32 7.61 -2.09
CA TRP A 198 -13.41 6.37 -1.33
C TRP A 198 -12.06 5.82 -0.88
N CYS A 199 -11.04 5.87 -1.73
CA CYS A 199 -9.68 5.46 -1.37
C CYS A 199 -9.11 6.31 -0.22
N VAL A 200 -9.32 7.63 -0.24
CA VAL A 200 -8.80 8.52 0.81
C VAL A 200 -9.50 8.29 2.15
N ILE A 201 -10.84 8.19 2.14
CA ILE A 201 -11.62 7.92 3.35
C ILE A 201 -11.27 6.52 3.91
N ALA A 202 -11.21 5.51 3.05
CA ALA A 202 -10.87 4.15 3.46
C ALA A 202 -9.43 4.04 3.99
N ALA A 203 -8.47 4.72 3.37
CA ALA A 203 -7.10 4.79 3.86
C ALA A 203 -7.03 5.42 5.24
N PHE A 204 -7.74 6.54 5.46
CA PHE A 204 -7.79 7.17 6.78
C PHE A 204 -8.41 6.24 7.84
N ILE A 205 -9.55 5.61 7.55
CA ILE A 205 -10.19 4.67 8.47
C ILE A 205 -9.25 3.51 8.80
N ALA A 206 -8.67 2.88 7.77
CA ALA A 206 -7.86 1.69 7.92
C ALA A 206 -6.55 1.99 8.69
N THR A 207 -5.84 3.08 8.38
CA THR A 207 -4.63 3.48 9.12
C THR A 207 -4.92 3.77 10.60
N ASN A 208 -6.07 4.38 10.94
CA ASN A 208 -6.43 4.57 12.34
C ASN A 208 -6.79 3.24 13.03
N LEU A 209 -7.49 2.33 12.35
CA LEU A 209 -7.80 1.01 12.89
C LEU A 209 -6.54 0.16 13.10
N GLU A 210 -5.56 0.26 12.20
CA GLU A 210 -4.23 -0.33 12.36
C GLU A 210 -3.58 0.15 13.66
N SER A 211 -3.59 1.47 13.91
CA SER A 211 -3.01 2.01 15.14
C SER A 211 -3.76 1.54 16.40
N VAL A 212 -5.07 1.31 16.31
CA VAL A 212 -5.84 0.70 17.41
C VAL A 212 -5.40 -0.75 17.64
N ILE A 213 -5.24 -1.54 16.56
CA ILE A 213 -4.75 -2.93 16.64
C ILE A 213 -3.35 -2.95 17.27
N GLY A 214 -2.45 -2.07 16.83
CA GLY A 214 -1.11 -1.91 17.39
C GLY A 214 -1.11 -1.57 18.88
N ALA A 215 -1.98 -0.64 19.30
CA ALA A 215 -2.09 -0.22 20.69
C ALA A 215 -2.74 -1.26 21.64
N THR A 216 -3.47 -2.24 21.11
CA THR A 216 -4.33 -3.13 21.92
C THR A 216 -3.99 -4.61 21.78
N VAL A 217 -4.01 -5.14 20.56
CA VAL A 217 -4.01 -6.58 20.29
C VAL A 217 -2.63 -7.07 19.84
N GLN A 218 -1.86 -6.27 19.12
CA GLN A 218 -0.61 -6.69 18.48
C GLN A 218 0.42 -7.27 19.47
N SER A 219 0.59 -6.62 20.64
CA SER A 219 1.51 -7.09 21.67
C SER A 219 1.05 -8.35 22.41
N GLN A 220 -0.23 -8.72 22.29
CA GLN A 220 -0.81 -9.89 22.96
C GLN A 220 -0.50 -11.20 22.20
N PHE A 221 -0.23 -11.13 20.90
CA PHE A 221 -0.09 -12.30 20.04
C PHE A 221 1.22 -12.29 19.25
N LYS A 222 2.13 -13.23 19.54
CA LYS A 222 3.42 -13.35 18.83
C LYS A 222 3.30 -13.59 17.31
N TRP A 223 2.19 -14.19 16.86
CA TRP A 223 1.93 -14.44 15.44
C TRP A 223 1.42 -13.18 14.70
N LEU A 224 0.91 -12.19 15.43
CA LEU A 224 0.38 -10.93 14.88
C LEU A 224 1.53 -9.96 14.64
N THR A 225 2.42 -10.34 13.73
CA THR A 225 3.57 -9.51 13.33
C THR A 225 3.11 -8.26 12.57
N ASN A 226 3.99 -7.25 12.48
CA ASN A 226 3.70 -6.02 11.74
C ASN A 226 3.25 -6.30 10.29
N GLU A 227 3.78 -7.34 9.64
CA GLU A 227 3.37 -7.69 8.27
C GLU A 227 1.97 -8.30 8.19
N VAL A 228 1.55 -9.03 9.22
CA VAL A 228 0.18 -9.55 9.31
C VAL A 228 -0.79 -8.40 9.57
N VAL A 229 -0.42 -7.47 10.45
CA VAL A 229 -1.19 -6.25 10.71
C VAL A 229 -1.28 -5.38 9.44
N ASN A 230 -0.21 -5.25 8.67
CA ASN A 230 -0.22 -4.63 7.34
C ASN A 230 -1.24 -5.31 6.40
N GLY A 231 -1.27 -6.64 6.40
CA GLY A 231 -2.23 -7.42 5.61
C GLY A 231 -3.68 -7.13 6.00
N ILE A 232 -3.96 -7.10 7.30
CA ILE A 232 -5.28 -6.75 7.84
C ILE A 232 -5.64 -5.31 7.49
N ASN A 233 -4.72 -4.36 7.67
CA ASN A 233 -4.92 -2.95 7.36
C ASN A 233 -5.31 -2.74 5.89
N THR A 234 -4.56 -3.33 4.96
CA THR A 234 -4.87 -3.22 3.52
C THR A 234 -6.19 -3.90 3.17
N LEU A 235 -6.53 -5.02 3.81
CA LEU A 235 -7.83 -5.67 3.64
C LEU A 235 -8.97 -4.77 4.11
N ILE A 236 -8.85 -4.14 5.29
CA ILE A 236 -9.82 -3.17 5.80
C ILE A 236 -9.97 -2.02 4.79
N GLY A 237 -8.86 -1.48 4.28
CA GLY A 237 -8.85 -0.43 3.26
C GLY A 237 -9.60 -0.81 1.98
N SER A 238 -9.33 -2.01 1.45
CA SER A 238 -10.02 -2.53 0.26
C SER A 238 -11.52 -2.70 0.52
N VAL A 239 -11.90 -3.36 1.62
CA VAL A 239 -13.30 -3.65 1.96
C VAL A 239 -14.08 -2.39 2.28
N ALA A 240 -13.49 -1.43 3.01
CA ALA A 240 -14.14 -0.17 3.35
C ALA A 240 -14.48 0.64 2.10
N ALA A 241 -13.54 0.79 1.15
CA ALA A 241 -13.80 1.52 -0.09
C ALA A 241 -14.88 0.84 -0.94
N MET A 242 -14.81 -0.48 -1.09
CA MET A 242 -15.84 -1.23 -1.82
C MET A 242 -17.21 -1.13 -1.14
N GLY A 243 -17.26 -1.25 0.18
CA GLY A 243 -18.49 -1.15 0.96
C GLY A 243 -19.13 0.23 0.86
N MET A 244 -18.34 1.30 0.94
CA MET A 244 -18.82 2.68 0.74
C MET A 244 -19.34 2.90 -0.67
N ALA A 245 -18.65 2.40 -1.69
CA ALA A 245 -19.09 2.50 -3.08
C ALA A 245 -20.42 1.77 -3.33
N LEU A 246 -20.58 0.56 -2.76
CA LEU A 246 -21.83 -0.20 -2.85
C LEU A 246 -22.99 0.50 -2.12
N ALA A 247 -22.74 1.03 -0.91
CA ALA A 247 -23.73 1.78 -0.16
C ALA A 247 -24.17 3.04 -0.91
N TRP A 248 -23.23 3.77 -1.52
CA TRP A 248 -23.50 4.94 -2.35
C TRP A 248 -24.33 4.58 -3.58
N ALA A 249 -23.96 3.53 -4.31
CA ALA A 249 -24.74 3.07 -5.46
C ALA A 249 -26.16 2.67 -5.07
N GLY A 250 -26.34 2.01 -3.91
CA GLY A 250 -27.66 1.64 -3.39
C GLY A 250 -28.53 2.84 -2.99
N LEU A 251 -27.93 3.98 -2.64
CA LEU A 251 -28.65 5.23 -2.37
C LEU A 251 -29.10 5.93 -3.66
N LEU A 252 -28.36 5.79 -4.76
CA LEU A 252 -28.71 6.39 -6.05
C LEU A 252 -29.82 5.64 -6.80
N VAL A 253 -30.05 4.37 -6.46
CA VAL A 253 -31.09 3.52 -7.08
C VAL A 253 -32.43 3.59 -6.33
N ARG A 254 -32.47 4.26 -5.17
CA ARG A 254 -33.70 4.55 -4.42
C ARG A 254 -34.26 5.91 -4.79
#